data_AF-A0A2V6A2Q0-F1
#
_entry.id   AF-A0A2V6A2Q0-F1
#
_cell.length_a   1.000
_cell.length_b   1.000
_cell.length_c   1.000
_cell.angle_alpha   90.00
_cell.angle_beta   90.00
_cell.angle_gamma   90.00
#
_symmetry.space_group_name_H-M   'P 1'
#
loop_
_entity.id
_entity.type
_entity.pdbx_description
1 polymer ?
#
loop_
_entity_poly.entity_id
_entity_poly.type
_entity_poly.pdbx_seq_one_letter_code
_entity_poly.pdbx_strand_id
1 'polypeptide(L)'
;MFSFTYIPRRSNFRGIKQRVWQIAAVELSTVANIATALTVLTAVVFGVIETRRARKEREERAAFVAVQAILTPAWMESMSLVQAISEGTTPSQIEADPRLFKAAQSIACILESLGYAVFARMVPLKVVDELLGGTVRVAWRKLRGYVE
;
A
#
# COMPACT_ATOMS: atom_id res chain seq x y z
N MET A 1 -69.82 4.62 -72.20
CA MET A 1 -68.36 4.74 -72.38
C MET A 1 -67.77 5.22 -71.05
N PHE A 2 -67.31 4.29 -70.20
CA PHE A 2 -66.75 4.61 -68.88
C PHE A 2 -65.22 4.60 -68.95
N SER A 3 -64.59 5.77 -68.82
CA SER A 3 -63.13 5.89 -68.71
C SER A 3 -62.70 5.63 -67.28
N PHE A 4 -61.94 4.56 -67.07
CA PHE A 4 -61.31 4.23 -65.79
C PHE A 4 -59.96 4.95 -65.70
N THR A 5 -59.87 6.00 -64.88
CA THR A 5 -58.62 6.73 -64.64
C THR A 5 -57.75 5.94 -63.66
N TYR A 6 -56.61 5.42 -64.14
CA TYR A 6 -55.63 4.71 -63.31
C TYR A 6 -54.77 5.72 -62.52
N ILE A 7 -54.92 5.75 -61.19
CA ILE A 7 -54.08 6.56 -60.29
C ILE A 7 -52.90 5.70 -59.82
N PRO A 8 -51.64 6.03 -60.15
CA PRO A 8 -50.51 5.24 -59.69
C PRO A 8 -50.23 5.49 -58.21
N ARG A 9 -50.20 4.41 -57.41
CA ARG A 9 -49.81 4.43 -55.99
C ARG A 9 -48.32 4.77 -55.87
N ARG A 10 -47.98 6.03 -55.53
CA ARG A 10 -46.60 6.43 -55.21
C ARG A 10 -46.08 5.59 -54.04
N SER A 11 -45.08 4.77 -54.30
CA SER A 11 -44.41 3.94 -53.29
C SER A 11 -43.60 4.81 -52.32
N ASN A 12 -43.88 4.66 -51.02
CA ASN A 12 -43.38 5.55 -49.97
C ASN A 12 -41.96 5.16 -49.49
N PHE A 13 -40.99 5.12 -50.42
CA PHE A 13 -39.61 4.71 -50.16
C PHE A 13 -38.86 5.64 -49.19
N ARG A 14 -39.24 6.93 -49.10
CA ARG A 14 -38.63 7.88 -48.16
C ARG A 14 -38.97 7.57 -46.70
N GLY A 15 -40.23 7.21 -46.41
CA GLY A 15 -40.65 6.84 -45.06
C GLY A 15 -39.97 5.58 -44.53
N ILE A 16 -39.67 4.61 -45.42
CA ILE A 16 -38.96 3.37 -45.05
C ILE A 16 -37.51 3.67 -44.67
N LYS A 17 -36.78 4.44 -45.50
CA LYS A 17 -35.40 4.84 -45.17
C LYS A 17 -35.33 5.60 -43.85
N GLN A 18 -36.25 6.53 -43.61
CA GLN A 18 -36.25 7.35 -42.40
C GLN A 18 -36.49 6.50 -41.14
N ARG A 19 -37.36 5.49 -41.19
CA ARG A 19 -37.56 4.53 -40.09
C ARG A 19 -36.34 3.66 -39.81
N VAL A 20 -35.65 3.18 -40.85
CA VAL A 20 -34.42 2.38 -40.68
C VAL A 20 -33.32 3.20 -39.99
N TRP A 21 -33.13 4.46 -40.41
CA TRP A 21 -32.18 5.37 -39.76
C TRP A 21 -32.55 5.67 -38.31
N GLN A 22 -33.85 5.82 -38.00
CA GLN A 22 -34.31 6.03 -36.63
C GLN A 22 -34.03 4.81 -35.74
N ILE A 23 -34.32 3.59 -36.21
CA ILE A 23 -34.05 2.37 -35.47
C ILE A 23 -32.54 2.22 -35.22
N ALA A 24 -31.72 2.37 -36.26
CA ALA A 24 -30.27 2.27 -36.14
C ALA A 24 -29.68 3.32 -35.17
N ALA A 25 -30.22 4.54 -35.16
CA ALA A 25 -29.80 5.58 -34.23
C ALA A 25 -30.19 5.28 -32.77
N VAL A 26 -31.36 4.68 -32.54
CA VAL A 26 -31.82 4.24 -31.20
C VAL A 26 -30.97 3.07 -30.69
N GLU A 27 -30.62 2.12 -31.55
CA GLU A 27 -29.73 1.00 -31.17
C GLU A 27 -28.32 1.52 -30.83
N LEU A 28 -27.78 2.43 -31.64
CA LEU A 28 -26.46 3.03 -31.39
C LEU A 28 -26.42 3.82 -30.08
N SER A 29 -27.46 4.60 -29.77
CA SER A 29 -27.53 5.35 -28.51
C SER A 29 -27.69 4.43 -27.31
N THR A 30 -28.41 3.33 -27.45
CA THR A 30 -28.55 2.31 -26.40
C THR A 30 -27.21 1.65 -26.09
N VAL A 31 -26.48 1.21 -27.13
CA VAL A 31 -25.14 0.62 -26.97
C VAL A 31 -24.15 1.62 -26.39
N ALA A 32 -24.16 2.87 -26.87
CA ALA A 32 -23.29 3.93 -26.36
C ALA A 32 -23.56 4.20 -24.87
N ASN A 33 -24.82 4.30 -24.46
CA ASN A 33 -25.18 4.52 -23.06
C ASN A 33 -24.72 3.37 -22.16
N ILE A 34 -24.87 2.12 -22.60
CA ILE A 34 -24.38 0.95 -21.86
C ILE A 34 -22.84 1.00 -21.74
N ALA A 35 -22.15 1.32 -22.84
CA ALA A 35 -20.68 1.45 -22.83
C ALA A 35 -20.21 2.56 -21.89
N THR A 36 -20.87 3.73 -21.90
CA THR A 36 -20.59 4.83 -20.98
C THR A 36 -20.83 4.40 -19.52
N ALA A 37 -21.95 3.74 -19.23
CA ALA A 37 -22.26 3.26 -17.89
C ALA A 37 -21.20 2.26 -17.38
N LEU A 38 -20.78 1.31 -18.22
CA LEU A 38 -19.70 0.37 -17.90
C LEU A 38 -18.36 1.05 -17.69
N THR A 39 -18.06 2.08 -18.49
CA THR A 39 -16.82 2.86 -18.38
C THR A 39 -16.77 3.60 -17.05
N VAL A 40 -17.86 4.27 -16.66
CA VAL A 40 -17.97 4.97 -15.38
C VAL A 40 -17.85 4.00 -14.21
N LEU A 41 -18.54 2.85 -14.27
CA LEU A 41 -18.45 1.83 -13.22
C LEU A 41 -17.00 1.33 -13.05
N THR A 42 -16.33 1.01 -14.16
CA THR A 42 -14.94 0.56 -14.15
C THR A 42 -14.02 1.64 -13.57
N ALA A 43 -14.17 2.89 -14.00
CA ALA A 43 -13.38 4.01 -13.50
C ALA A 43 -13.55 4.22 -11.98
N VAL A 44 -14.76 4.08 -11.45
CA VAL A 44 -15.03 4.17 -10.01
C VAL A 44 -14.35 3.04 -9.25
N VAL A 45 -14.51 1.79 -9.71
CA VAL A 45 -13.88 0.62 -9.07
C VAL A 45 -12.36 0.76 -9.06
N PHE A 46 -11.76 1.09 -10.21
CA PHE A 46 -10.32 1.34 -10.31
C PHE A 46 -9.89 2.50 -9.40
N GLY A 47 -10.62 3.61 -9.40
CA GLY A 47 -10.32 4.77 -8.55
C GLY A 47 -10.31 4.43 -7.05
N VAL A 48 -11.27 3.63 -6.58
CA VAL A 48 -11.31 3.17 -5.19
C VAL A 48 -10.14 2.24 -4.87
N ILE A 49 -9.83 1.28 -5.74
CA ILE A 49 -8.70 0.36 -5.55
C ILE A 49 -7.39 1.14 -5.49
N GLU A 50 -7.17 2.05 -6.44
CA GLU A 50 -5.93 2.81 -6.57
C GLU A 50 -5.75 3.79 -5.41
N THR A 51 -6.83 4.43 -4.95
CA THR A 51 -6.78 5.29 -3.76
C THR A 51 -6.37 4.50 -2.51
N ARG A 52 -6.89 3.28 -2.33
CA ARG A 52 -6.51 2.42 -1.21
C ARG A 52 -5.05 1.97 -1.31
N ARG A 53 -4.58 1.61 -2.50
CA ARG A 53 -3.17 1.25 -2.76
C ARG A 53 -2.23 2.42 -2.48
N ALA A 54 -2.52 3.58 -3.06
CA ALA A 54 -1.73 4.80 -2.87
C ALA A 54 -1.67 5.22 -1.39
N ARG A 55 -2.77 5.05 -0.64
CA ARG A 55 -2.76 5.32 0.80
C ARG A 55 -1.84 4.35 1.55
N LYS A 56 -1.93 3.06 1.25
CA LYS A 56 -1.06 2.04 1.85
C LYS A 56 0.42 2.28 1.55
N GLU A 57 0.76 2.59 0.31
CA GLU A 57 2.16 2.89 -0.08
C GLU A 57 2.70 4.14 0.64
N ARG A 58 1.88 5.18 0.84
CA ARG A 58 2.28 6.37 1.59
C ARG A 58 2.50 6.06 3.07
N GLU A 59 1.63 5.24 3.66
CA GLU A 59 1.75 4.79 5.06
C GLU A 59 3.02 3.96 5.26
N GLU A 60 3.32 3.02 4.35
CA GLU A 60 4.56 2.22 4.39
C GLU A 60 5.82 3.08 4.25
N ARG A 61 5.83 4.06 3.34
CA ARG A 61 6.95 5.01 3.20
C ARG A 61 7.13 5.90 4.42
N ALA A 62 6.05 6.39 5.02
CA ALA A 62 6.10 7.20 6.23
C ALA A 62 6.65 6.39 7.41
N ALA A 63 6.22 5.13 7.54
CA ALA A 63 6.75 4.20 8.54
C ALA A 63 8.25 3.95 8.34
N PHE A 64 8.71 3.75 7.11
CA PHE A 64 10.14 3.60 6.79
C PHE A 64 10.95 4.82 7.21
N VAL A 65 10.48 6.02 6.89
CA VAL A 65 11.13 7.28 7.30
C VAL A 65 11.15 7.43 8.82
N ALA A 66 10.05 7.07 9.50
CA ALA A 66 9.97 7.11 10.95
C ALA A 66 10.98 6.15 11.60
N VAL A 67 11.10 4.92 11.09
CA VAL A 67 12.11 3.95 11.56
C VAL A 67 13.51 4.50 11.31
N GLN A 68 13.81 4.99 10.11
CA GLN A 68 15.13 5.57 9.81
C GLN A 68 15.48 6.78 10.69
N ALA A 69 14.50 7.61 11.04
CA ALA A 69 14.71 8.74 11.94
C ALA A 69 15.14 8.29 13.36
N ILE A 70 14.74 7.08 13.78
CA ILE A 70 15.14 6.49 15.05
C ILE A 70 16.56 5.88 14.98
N LEU A 71 17.01 5.45 13.79
CA LEU A 71 18.35 4.88 13.54
C LEU A 71 19.43 5.97 13.49
N THR A 72 19.64 6.63 14.62
CA THR A 72 20.63 7.70 14.78
C THR A 72 22.08 7.19 14.71
N PRO A 73 23.08 8.06 14.45
CA PRO A 73 24.50 7.67 14.54
C PRO A 73 24.89 7.08 15.90
N ALA A 74 24.27 7.56 16.98
CA ALA A 74 24.47 7.02 18.33
C ALA A 74 23.95 5.58 18.47
N TRP A 75 22.87 5.25 17.76
CA TRP A 75 22.38 3.87 17.69
C TRP A 75 23.36 2.98 16.91
N MET A 76 23.90 3.45 15.78
CA MET A 76 24.90 2.71 15.01
C MET A 76 26.17 2.40 15.83
N GLU A 77 26.64 3.37 16.61
CA GLU A 77 27.78 3.19 17.52
C GLU A 77 27.44 2.22 18.68
N SER A 78 26.24 2.32 19.24
CA SER A 78 25.80 1.39 20.28
C SER A 78 25.69 -0.04 19.72
N MET A 79 25.20 -0.19 18.50
CA MET A 79 25.02 -1.47 17.83
C MET A 79 26.35 -2.11 17.43
N SER A 80 27.36 -1.32 17.05
CA SER A 80 28.69 -1.88 16.80
C SER A 80 29.33 -2.42 18.09
N LEU A 81 29.18 -1.71 19.21
CA LEU A 81 29.63 -2.15 20.53
C LEU A 81 28.92 -3.42 20.98
N VAL A 82 27.59 -3.49 20.85
CA VAL A 82 26.83 -4.70 21.24
C VAL A 82 27.14 -5.88 20.32
N GLN A 83 27.37 -5.65 19.02
CA GLN A 83 27.80 -6.72 18.12
C GLN A 83 29.22 -7.22 18.43
N ALA A 84 30.09 -6.38 18.97
CA ALA A 84 31.44 -6.76 19.39
C ALA A 84 31.49 -7.57 20.71
N ILE A 85 30.38 -7.67 21.46
CA ILE A 85 30.30 -8.48 22.68
C ILE A 85 30.60 -9.94 22.35
N SER A 86 31.56 -10.53 23.07
CA SER A 86 31.89 -11.95 22.92
C SER A 86 30.69 -12.83 23.31
N GLU A 87 30.51 -13.96 22.64
CA GLU A 87 29.49 -14.92 23.08
C GLU A 87 29.84 -15.41 24.49
N GLY A 88 28.86 -15.37 25.41
CA GLY A 88 29.04 -15.78 26.81
C GLY A 88 29.47 -14.67 27.78
N THR A 89 29.50 -13.40 27.37
CA THR A 89 29.67 -12.29 28.32
C THR A 89 28.54 -12.28 29.36
N THR A 90 28.92 -12.22 30.63
CA THR A 90 27.98 -12.23 31.75
C THR A 90 27.38 -10.83 31.98
N PRO A 91 26.16 -10.72 32.56
CA PRO A 91 25.51 -9.45 32.88
C PRO A 91 26.40 -8.48 33.67
N SER A 92 27.10 -9.01 34.67
CA SER A 92 28.01 -8.23 35.52
C SER A 92 29.21 -7.67 34.76
N GLN A 93 29.67 -8.33 33.70
CA GLN A 93 30.72 -7.81 32.82
C GLN A 93 30.21 -6.68 31.91
N ILE A 94 28.91 -6.69 31.56
CA ILE A 94 28.28 -5.63 30.79
C ILE A 94 28.10 -4.38 31.65
N GLU A 95 27.65 -4.54 32.90
CA GLU A 95 27.51 -3.44 33.86
C GLU A 95 28.85 -2.84 34.29
N ALA A 96 29.90 -3.67 34.36
CA ALA A 96 31.24 -3.22 34.74
C ALA A 96 31.89 -2.30 33.69
N ASP A 97 31.45 -2.34 32.42
CA ASP A 97 31.88 -1.41 31.38
C ASP A 97 30.79 -0.34 31.14
N PRO A 98 31.00 0.92 31.59
CA PRO A 98 30.03 1.99 31.42
C PRO A 98 29.65 2.28 29.97
N ARG A 99 30.54 2.01 29.00
CA ARG A 99 30.25 2.21 27.58
C ARG A 99 29.33 1.10 27.07
N LEU A 100 29.60 -0.13 27.47
CA LEU A 100 28.82 -1.28 27.06
C LEU A 100 27.42 -1.27 27.68
N PHE A 101 27.33 -0.92 28.96
CA PHE A 101 26.07 -0.69 29.66
C PHE A 101 25.24 0.40 28.98
N LYS A 102 25.84 1.55 28.66
CA LYS A 102 25.14 2.65 27.96
C LYS A 102 24.67 2.23 26.56
N ALA A 103 25.48 1.47 25.82
CA ALA A 103 25.11 0.94 24.51
C ALA A 103 23.94 -0.04 24.59
N ALA A 104 23.95 -0.97 25.56
CA ALA A 104 22.86 -1.91 25.81
C ALA A 104 21.56 -1.18 26.19
N GLN A 105 21.63 -0.18 27.08
CA GLN A 105 20.48 0.62 27.49
C GLN A 105 19.89 1.44 26.33
N SER A 106 20.76 2.01 25.49
CA SER A 106 20.37 2.75 24.29
C SER A 106 19.60 1.87 23.31
N ILE A 107 20.12 0.66 23.03
CA ILE A 107 19.46 -0.31 22.16
C ILE A 107 18.14 -0.78 22.77
N ALA A 108 18.09 -1.09 24.07
CA ALA A 108 16.86 -1.49 24.75
C ALA A 108 15.77 -0.41 24.62
N CYS A 109 16.11 0.86 24.87
CA CYS A 109 15.16 1.97 24.79
C CYS A 109 14.63 2.19 23.37
N ILE A 110 15.50 2.05 22.35
CA ILE A 110 15.11 2.18 20.94
C ILE A 110 14.23 0.99 20.49
N LEU A 111 14.59 -0.23 20.88
CA LEU A 111 13.78 -1.42 20.56
C LEU A 111 12.42 -1.39 21.24
N GLU A 112 12.34 -0.89 22.47
CA GLU A 112 11.08 -0.70 23.20
C GLU A 112 10.19 0.34 22.49
N SER A 113 10.78 1.49 22.12
CA SER A 113 10.08 2.55 21.37
C SER A 113 9.57 2.05 20.02
N LEU A 114 10.37 1.21 19.34
CA LEU A 114 9.98 0.58 18.09
C LEU A 114 8.87 -0.46 18.29
N GLY A 115 8.94 -1.27 19.35
CA GLY A 115 7.88 -2.20 19.75
C GLY A 115 6.56 -1.49 20.01
N TYR A 116 6.59 -0.37 20.73
CA TYR A 116 5.41 0.48 20.92
C TYR A 116 4.86 1.04 19.61
N ALA A 117 5.72 1.53 18.70
CA ALA A 117 5.29 2.06 17.40
C ALA A 117 4.59 1.00 16.54
N VAL A 118 5.04 -0.26 16.62
CA VAL A 118 4.39 -1.41 15.99
C VAL A 118 3.05 -1.72 16.66
N PHE A 119 3.01 -1.79 17.99
CA PHE A 119 1.80 -2.04 18.76
C PHE A 119 0.71 -0.99 18.49
N ALA A 120 1.09 0.29 18.44
CA ALA A 120 0.22 1.42 18.12
C ALA A 120 -0.19 1.47 16.63
N ARG A 121 0.23 0.51 15.80
CA ARG A 121 0.00 0.45 14.34
C ARG A 121 0.52 1.68 13.58
N MET A 122 1.46 2.40 14.15
CA MET A 122 2.14 3.52 13.48
C MET A 122 3.16 3.00 12.46
N VAL A 123 3.78 1.86 12.76
CA VAL A 123 4.75 1.18 11.88
C VAL A 123 4.29 -0.26 11.63
N PRO A 124 4.15 -0.70 10.36
CA PRO A 124 3.83 -2.10 10.07
C PRO A 124 4.96 -3.03 10.52
N LEU A 125 4.62 -4.11 11.23
CA LEU A 125 5.60 -5.10 11.71
C LEU A 125 6.48 -5.67 10.58
N LYS A 126 5.90 -5.86 9.39
CA LYS A 126 6.63 -6.35 8.22
C LYS A 126 7.79 -5.43 7.82
N VAL A 127 7.60 -4.12 7.90
CA VAL A 127 8.64 -3.11 7.59
C VAL A 127 9.76 -3.20 8.62
N VAL A 128 9.42 -3.41 9.89
CA VAL A 128 10.44 -3.59 10.94
C VAL A 128 11.24 -4.88 10.75
N ASP A 129 10.59 -6.01 10.44
CA ASP A 129 11.30 -7.28 10.23
C ASP A 129 12.22 -7.23 9.00
N GLU A 130 11.78 -6.60 7.91
CA GLU A 130 12.61 -6.43 6.70
C GLU A 130 13.84 -5.52 6.93
N LEU A 131 13.73 -4.49 7.77
CA LEU A 131 14.82 -3.52 7.98
C LEU A 131 15.74 -3.89 9.15
N LEU A 132 15.16 -4.37 10.25
CA LEU A 132 15.84 -4.53 11.52
C LEU A 132 15.72 -5.95 12.08
N GLY A 133 14.94 -6.85 11.46
CA GLY A 133 14.69 -8.19 12.00
C GLY A 133 15.95 -9.02 12.25
N GLY A 134 16.98 -8.87 11.42
CA GLY A 134 18.30 -9.48 11.62
C GLY A 134 19.04 -8.89 12.81
N THR A 135 19.14 -7.56 12.85
CA THR A 135 19.79 -6.78 13.91
C THR A 135 19.16 -7.03 15.28
N VAL A 136 17.83 -7.00 15.35
CA VAL A 136 17.04 -7.27 16.56
C VAL A 136 17.30 -8.68 17.09
N ARG A 137 17.28 -9.70 16.22
CA ARG A 137 17.56 -11.09 16.62
C ARG A 137 18.98 -11.28 17.14
N VAL A 138 19.96 -10.58 16.56
CA VAL A 138 21.36 -10.63 17.04
C VAL A 138 21.50 -9.94 18.39
N ALA A 139 20.92 -8.74 18.54
CA ALA A 139 20.91 -8.02 19.82
C ALA A 139 20.24 -8.85 20.92
N TRP A 140 19.07 -9.44 20.64
CA TRP A 140 18.36 -10.31 21.59
C TRP A 140 19.20 -11.52 22.01
N ARG A 141 19.85 -12.21 21.06
CA ARG A 141 20.68 -13.38 21.38
C ARG A 141 21.83 -13.05 22.32
N LYS A 142 22.41 -11.85 22.18
CA LYS A 142 23.54 -11.39 23.01
C LYS A 142 23.11 -10.80 24.35
N LEU A 143 21.94 -10.16 24.40
CA LEU A 143 21.47 -9.44 25.58
C LEU A 143 20.44 -10.23 26.41
N ARG A 144 19.88 -11.34 25.91
CA ARG A 144 18.88 -12.14 26.65
C ARG A 144 19.31 -12.52 28.07
N GLY A 145 20.58 -12.87 28.26
CA GLY A 145 21.10 -13.27 29.56
C GLY A 145 21.26 -12.12 30.57
N TYR A 146 21.12 -10.86 30.11
CA TYR A 146 21.10 -9.65 30.93
C TYR A 146 19.68 -9.17 31.24
N VAL A 147 18.71 -9.48 30.38
CA VAL A 147 17.31 -9.03 30.50
C VAL A 147 16.44 -10.02 31.29
N GLU A 148 16.75 -11.32 31.21
CA GLU A 148 16.11 -12.42 31.97
C GLU A 148 16.85 -12.72 33.28
#